data_AF-A0A1B9NID8-F1
#
_entry.id   AF-A0A1B9NID8-F1
#
_cell.length_a   1.000
_cell.length_b   1.000
_cell.length_c   1.000
_cell.angle_alpha   90.00
_cell.angle_beta   90.00
_cell.angle_gamma   90.00
#
_symmetry.space_group_name_H-M   'P 1'
#
loop_
_entity.id
_entity.type
_entity.pdbx_description
1 polymer ?
#
loop_
_entity_poly.entity_id
_entity_poly.type
_entity_poly.pdbx_seq_one_letter_code
_entity_poly.pdbx_strand_id
1 'polypeptide(L)'
;SDVRGLLSPNARRVTAAIAVLALLPYAVLKVMWLAGSRIGMVPGAGPSPMHDARMEIGNVVTLVLAAIGVVVVLALSQRWGLRTPWWVIVLPAAVATGALAPIALGLPIGVVLQAAIAGDVSSGGEGDLLPAVFAVVYGGFALYGIALAALFADYAHRRWGALLSAPPRALRPPAARVAAVAALGAFAAAAVFWALAPSGAGLAGWESLAQRTVLVVVALLTLLGGAALATASPARPRTRWALGWIGCSTAAVQGPTLLLLANDATIDPLLLAVTILATPAAAWLGLSALRRGAAHR
;
A
#
# COMPACT_ATOMS: atom_id res chain seq x y z
N SER A 1 -23.71 -22.07 -5.88
CA SER A 1 -23.09 -22.38 -4.59
C SER A 1 -22.61 -21.08 -3.94
N ASP A 2 -23.22 -20.66 -2.83
CA ASP A 2 -22.77 -19.48 -2.08
C ASP A 2 -21.39 -19.80 -1.47
N VAL A 3 -20.32 -19.37 -2.12
CA VAL A 3 -18.96 -19.50 -1.57
C VAL A 3 -18.92 -18.70 -0.28
N ARG A 4 -18.80 -19.39 0.85
CA ARG A 4 -18.64 -18.75 2.17
C ARG A 4 -17.40 -17.87 2.13
N GLY A 5 -17.56 -16.60 2.50
CA GLY A 5 -16.44 -15.65 2.63
C GLY A 5 -15.55 -15.98 3.82
N LEU A 6 -14.41 -15.28 3.93
CA LEU A 6 -13.59 -15.31 5.15
C LEU A 6 -14.33 -14.65 6.31
N LEU A 7 -15.13 -13.63 6.00
CA LEU A 7 -15.98 -12.93 6.96
C LEU A 7 -17.41 -13.46 6.90
N SER A 8 -18.03 -13.63 8.07
CA SER A 8 -19.48 -13.85 8.15
C SER A 8 -20.23 -12.66 7.54
N PRO A 9 -21.50 -12.82 7.10
CA PRO A 9 -22.28 -11.72 6.56
C PRO A 9 -22.41 -10.51 7.51
N ASN A 10 -22.45 -10.75 8.82
CA ASN A 10 -22.49 -9.68 9.82
C ASN A 10 -21.12 -9.03 10.00
N ALA A 11 -20.05 -9.82 10.11
CA ALA A 11 -18.70 -9.27 10.22
C ALA A 11 -18.36 -8.38 9.00
N ARG A 12 -18.70 -8.81 7.78
CA ARG A 12 -18.49 -8.00 6.57
C ARG A 12 -19.26 -6.68 6.61
N ARG A 13 -20.51 -6.69 7.08
CA ARG A 13 -21.32 -5.46 7.23
C ARG A 13 -20.70 -4.51 8.26
N VAL A 14 -20.27 -5.06 9.40
CA VAL A 14 -19.60 -4.28 10.45
C VAL A 14 -18.27 -3.70 9.95
N THR A 15 -17.43 -4.49 9.28
CA THR A 15 -16.16 -4.00 8.71
C THR A 15 -16.39 -2.91 7.66
N ALA A 16 -17.41 -3.06 6.80
CA ALA A 16 -17.77 -2.01 5.84
C ALA A 16 -18.26 -0.73 6.53
N ALA A 17 -19.08 -0.86 7.59
CA ALA A 17 -19.51 0.28 8.38
C ALA A 17 -18.32 0.98 9.06
N ILE A 18 -17.41 0.22 9.68
CA ILE A 18 -16.18 0.76 10.27
C ILE A 18 -15.36 1.54 9.23
N ALA A 19 -15.16 0.99 8.03
CA ALA A 19 -14.43 1.67 6.97
C ALA A 19 -15.09 3.02 6.59
N VAL A 20 -16.41 3.04 6.38
CA VAL A 20 -17.12 4.28 6.02
C VAL A 20 -17.07 5.29 7.17
N LEU A 21 -17.33 4.85 8.40
CA LEU A 21 -17.30 5.71 9.59
C LEU A 21 -15.91 6.30 9.84
N ALA A 22 -14.84 5.55 9.56
CA ALA A 22 -13.46 6.01 9.73
C ALA A 22 -13.09 7.16 8.76
N LEU A 23 -13.76 7.27 7.61
CA LEU A 23 -13.57 8.38 6.66
C LEU A 23 -14.42 9.61 6.98
N LEU A 24 -15.48 9.47 7.78
CA LEU A 24 -16.41 10.57 8.03
C LEU A 24 -15.77 11.80 8.67
N PRO A 25 -14.93 11.70 9.72
CA PRO A 25 -14.34 12.89 10.33
C PRO A 25 -13.54 13.72 9.32
N TYR A 26 -12.77 13.05 8.45
CA TYR A 26 -12.01 13.69 7.40
C TYR A 26 -12.91 14.38 6.37
N ALA A 27 -13.92 13.69 5.86
CA ALA A 27 -14.84 14.25 4.87
C ALA A 27 -15.62 15.46 5.42
N VAL A 28 -16.07 15.38 6.68
CA VAL A 28 -16.76 16.47 7.37
C VAL A 28 -15.84 17.69 7.51
N LEU A 29 -14.59 17.50 7.95
CA LEU A 29 -13.61 18.59 8.04
C LEU A 29 -13.38 19.26 6.68
N LYS A 30 -13.23 18.48 5.60
CA LYS A 30 -13.06 19.03 4.24
C LYS A 30 -14.25 19.87 3.81
N VAL A 31 -15.48 19.41 4.06
CA VAL A 31 -16.71 20.17 3.75
C VAL A 31 -16.77 21.45 4.58
N MET A 32 -16.45 21.38 5.88
CA MET A 32 -16.44 22.53 6.76
C MET A 32 -15.40 23.58 6.32
N TRP A 33 -14.20 23.15 5.92
CA TRP A 33 -13.16 24.06 5.42
C TRP A 33 -13.57 24.72 4.09
N LEU A 34 -14.18 23.97 3.17
CA LEU A 34 -14.76 24.53 1.94
C LEU A 34 -15.91 25.52 2.21
N ALA A 35 -16.59 25.38 3.35
CA ALA A 35 -17.63 26.30 3.81
C ALA A 35 -17.09 27.48 4.65
N GLY A 36 -15.76 27.66 4.73
CA GLY A 36 -15.14 28.78 5.45
C GLY A 36 -14.76 28.51 6.90
N SER A 37 -15.01 27.30 7.42
CA SER A 37 -14.69 26.96 8.81
C SER A 37 -13.20 26.88 9.05
N ARG A 38 -12.77 27.31 10.24
CA ARG A 38 -11.39 27.19 10.74
C ARG A 38 -11.24 26.11 11.82
N ILE A 39 -12.26 25.27 12.00
CA ILE A 39 -12.21 24.19 12.99
C ILE A 39 -11.02 23.28 12.71
N GLY A 40 -10.24 23.02 13.76
CA GLY A 40 -9.08 22.15 13.68
C GLY A 40 -7.76 22.83 13.33
N MET A 41 -7.76 24.13 13.03
CA MET A 41 -6.55 24.91 12.76
C MET A 41 -5.95 25.47 14.05
N VAL A 42 -4.63 25.66 14.08
CA VAL A 42 -3.94 26.34 15.19
C VAL A 42 -4.38 27.81 15.26
N PRO A 43 -4.76 28.34 16.46
CA PRO A 43 -5.14 29.75 16.60
C PRO A 43 -4.01 30.69 16.17
N GLY A 44 -4.33 31.71 15.36
CA GLY A 44 -3.34 32.70 14.90
C GLY A 44 -2.54 32.28 13.66
N ALA A 45 -2.73 31.06 13.13
CA ALA A 45 -2.42 30.81 11.72
C ALA A 45 -3.25 31.82 10.90
N GLY A 46 -2.60 32.71 10.14
CA GLY A 46 -3.15 33.94 9.56
C GLY A 46 -4.37 33.77 8.62
N PRO A 47 -4.60 34.64 7.61
CA PRO A 47 -5.48 34.25 6.51
C PRO A 47 -4.90 32.97 5.91
N SER A 48 -5.49 31.83 6.28
CA SER A 48 -4.86 30.52 6.19
C SER A 48 -4.61 30.18 4.72
N PRO A 49 -3.48 29.54 4.36
CA PRO A 49 -3.28 28.93 3.06
C PRO A 49 -4.47 28.06 2.62
N MET A 50 -5.34 27.63 3.55
CA MET A 50 -6.53 26.80 3.34
C MET A 50 -7.64 27.42 2.48
N HIS A 51 -7.62 28.73 2.21
CA HIS A 51 -8.58 29.39 1.31
C HIS A 51 -7.94 29.87 -0.01
N ASP A 52 -6.66 29.55 -0.24
CA ASP A 52 -6.10 29.73 -1.57
C ASP A 52 -6.68 28.65 -2.50
N ALA A 53 -6.85 28.99 -3.78
CA ALA A 53 -7.42 28.10 -4.80
C ALA A 53 -6.78 26.71 -4.80
N ARG A 54 -5.47 26.63 -4.50
CA ARG A 54 -4.74 25.36 -4.35
C ARG A 54 -5.35 24.45 -3.26
N MET A 55 -5.62 24.99 -2.08
CA MET A 55 -6.13 24.22 -0.95
C MET A 55 -7.62 23.90 -1.12
N GLU A 56 -8.39 24.80 -1.73
CA GLU A 56 -9.78 24.52 -2.10
C GLU A 56 -9.86 23.35 -3.10
N ILE A 57 -9.07 23.41 -4.19
CA ILE A 57 -8.96 22.32 -5.16
C ILE A 57 -8.52 21.04 -4.46
N GLY A 58 -7.49 21.11 -3.60
CA GLY A 58 -7.03 19.98 -2.81
C GLY A 58 -8.13 19.37 -1.94
N ASN A 59 -8.96 20.19 -1.30
CA ASN A 59 -10.09 19.75 -0.49
C ASN A 59 -11.17 19.07 -1.33
N VAL A 60 -11.54 19.64 -2.48
CA VAL A 60 -12.51 19.05 -3.41
C VAL A 60 -12.02 17.71 -3.94
N VAL A 61 -10.78 17.65 -4.44
CA VAL A 61 -10.17 16.42 -4.97
C VAL A 61 -10.16 15.33 -3.90
N THR A 62 -9.73 15.66 -2.69
CA THR A 62 -9.68 14.68 -1.60
C THR A 62 -11.05 14.23 -1.12
N LEU A 63 -12.08 15.09 -1.19
CA LEU A 63 -13.47 14.70 -0.93
C LEU A 63 -14.01 13.73 -1.99
N VAL A 64 -13.70 13.96 -3.26
CA VAL A 64 -14.02 13.03 -4.36
C VAL A 64 -13.32 11.68 -4.15
N LEU A 65 -12.04 11.69 -3.75
CA LEU A 65 -11.31 10.48 -3.42
C LEU A 65 -11.93 9.72 -2.23
N ALA A 66 -12.40 10.43 -1.20
CA ALA A 66 -13.11 9.82 -0.08
C ALA A 66 -14.42 9.15 -0.54
N ALA A 67 -15.19 9.81 -1.41
CA ALA A 67 -16.40 9.23 -1.99
C ALA A 67 -16.10 7.99 -2.84
N ILE A 68 -15.03 8.01 -3.65
CA ILE A 68 -14.54 6.83 -4.38
C ILE A 68 -14.16 5.72 -3.39
N GLY A 69 -13.50 6.05 -2.28
CA GLY A 69 -13.18 5.11 -1.22
C GLY A 69 -14.41 4.38 -0.68
N VAL A 70 -15.50 5.11 -0.41
CA VAL A 70 -16.79 4.51 -0.03
C VAL A 70 -17.32 3.58 -1.11
N VAL A 71 -17.27 3.98 -2.38
CA VAL A 71 -17.69 3.11 -3.51
C VAL A 71 -16.85 1.82 -3.56
N VAL A 72 -15.54 1.90 -3.30
CA VAL A 72 -14.67 0.72 -3.24
C VAL A 72 -15.06 -0.19 -2.07
N VAL A 73 -15.33 0.36 -0.87
CA VAL A 73 -15.84 -0.42 0.27
C VAL A 73 -17.12 -1.16 -0.09
N LEU A 74 -18.05 -0.49 -0.78
CA LEU A 74 -19.28 -1.10 -1.25
C LEU A 74 -19.01 -2.18 -2.32
N ALA A 75 -18.11 -1.93 -3.27
CA ALA A 75 -17.73 -2.91 -4.28
C ALA A 75 -17.15 -4.18 -3.65
N LEU A 76 -16.28 -4.03 -2.64
CA LEU A 76 -15.68 -5.16 -1.94
C LEU A 76 -16.71 -5.93 -1.09
N SER A 77 -17.68 -5.24 -0.49
CA SER A 77 -18.64 -5.84 0.44
C SER A 77 -19.90 -6.41 -0.21
N GLN A 78 -20.30 -5.89 -1.36
CA GLN A 78 -21.57 -6.20 -2.02
C GLN A 78 -21.45 -7.22 -3.15
N ARG A 79 -22.59 -7.79 -3.56
CA ARG A 79 -22.66 -8.78 -4.66
C ARG A 79 -22.36 -8.19 -6.03
N TRP A 80 -22.70 -6.93 -6.27
CA TRP A 80 -22.46 -6.29 -7.57
C TRP A 80 -20.96 -6.15 -7.88
N GLY A 81 -20.12 -5.93 -6.86
CA GLY A 81 -18.67 -5.84 -7.08
C GLY A 81 -18.02 -7.16 -7.53
N LEU A 82 -18.65 -8.30 -7.23
CA LEU A 82 -18.23 -9.60 -7.78
C LEU A 82 -18.51 -9.72 -9.28
N ARG A 83 -19.40 -8.88 -9.84
CA ARG A 83 -19.71 -8.85 -11.27
C ARG A 83 -18.80 -7.89 -12.04
N THR A 84 -18.17 -6.93 -11.35
CA THR A 84 -17.23 -5.98 -11.95
C THR A 84 -16.04 -6.71 -12.57
N PRO A 85 -15.47 -6.22 -13.69
CA PRO A 85 -14.22 -6.75 -14.22
C PRO A 85 -13.13 -6.73 -13.14
N TRP A 86 -12.38 -7.83 -13.02
CA TRP A 86 -11.47 -8.00 -11.89
C TRP A 86 -10.39 -6.91 -11.81
N TRP A 87 -9.92 -6.42 -12.96
CA TRP A 87 -8.86 -5.44 -13.05
C TRP A 87 -9.23 -4.09 -12.43
N VAL A 88 -10.52 -3.73 -12.39
CA VAL A 88 -11.02 -2.48 -11.78
C VAL A 88 -10.73 -2.43 -10.29
N ILE A 89 -10.74 -3.57 -9.61
CA ILE A 89 -10.51 -3.65 -8.15
C ILE A 89 -9.07 -4.08 -7.86
N VAL A 90 -8.58 -5.08 -8.60
CA VAL A 90 -7.29 -5.72 -8.32
C VAL A 90 -6.12 -4.79 -8.67
N LEU A 91 -6.15 -4.06 -9.79
CA LEU A 91 -5.03 -3.18 -10.14
C LEU A 91 -4.86 -2.04 -9.13
N PRO A 92 -5.91 -1.27 -8.76
CA PRO A 92 -5.79 -0.27 -7.71
C PRO A 92 -5.41 -0.88 -6.36
N ALA A 93 -5.94 -2.06 -6.01
CA ALA A 93 -5.56 -2.73 -4.77
C ALA A 93 -4.08 -3.16 -4.78
N ALA A 94 -3.53 -3.59 -5.91
CA ALA A 94 -2.12 -3.91 -6.05
C ALA A 94 -1.26 -2.65 -5.90
N VAL A 95 -1.62 -1.55 -6.56
CA VAL A 95 -0.93 -0.26 -6.41
C VAL A 95 -0.96 0.21 -4.95
N ALA A 96 -2.14 0.21 -4.32
CA ALA A 96 -2.29 0.60 -2.91
C ALA A 96 -1.51 -0.33 -1.97
N THR A 97 -1.57 -1.65 -2.18
CA THR A 97 -0.81 -2.62 -1.37
C THR A 97 0.70 -2.36 -1.52
N GLY A 98 1.17 -2.18 -2.76
CA GLY A 98 2.59 -1.99 -3.04
C GLY A 98 3.15 -0.69 -2.48
N ALA A 99 2.37 0.38 -2.49
CA ALA A 99 2.75 1.66 -1.91
C ALA A 99 2.68 1.63 -0.36
N LEU A 100 1.60 1.08 0.21
CA LEU A 100 1.28 1.26 1.62
C LEU A 100 1.77 0.13 2.54
N ALA A 101 1.88 -1.11 2.07
CA ALA A 101 2.27 -2.22 2.95
C ALA A 101 3.67 -2.03 3.57
N PRO A 102 4.70 -1.58 2.83
CA PRO A 102 6.02 -1.34 3.43
C PRO A 102 6.00 -0.20 4.45
N ILE A 103 5.23 0.85 4.17
CA ILE A 103 5.06 2.01 5.05
C ILE A 103 4.35 1.58 6.35
N ALA A 104 3.22 0.88 6.23
CA ALA A 104 2.41 0.44 7.36
C ALA A 104 3.15 -0.54 8.28
N LEU A 105 4.06 -1.35 7.74
CA LEU A 105 4.86 -2.31 8.50
C LEU A 105 6.18 -1.72 9.00
N GLY A 106 6.81 -0.85 8.22
CA GLY A 106 8.14 -0.30 8.50
C GLY A 106 8.13 0.97 9.36
N LEU A 107 7.23 1.92 9.09
CA LEU A 107 7.23 3.20 9.80
C LEU A 107 6.99 3.05 11.31
N PRO A 108 6.01 2.27 11.81
CA PRO A 108 5.80 2.17 13.25
C PRO A 108 7.03 1.64 13.99
N ILE A 109 7.70 0.64 13.42
CA ILE A 109 8.94 0.09 13.96
C ILE A 109 10.04 1.15 13.93
N GLY A 110 10.18 1.82 12.80
CA GLY A 110 11.22 2.83 12.59
C GLY A 110 11.07 4.06 13.48
N VAL A 111 9.85 4.53 13.72
CA VAL A 111 9.56 5.64 14.66
C VAL A 111 9.91 5.24 16.09
N VAL A 112 9.55 4.03 16.53
CA VAL A 112 9.91 3.53 17.87
C VAL A 112 11.43 3.43 18.03
N LEU A 113 12.12 2.89 17.03
CA LEU A 113 13.58 2.81 17.02
C LEU A 113 14.23 4.20 17.04
N GLN A 114 13.70 5.13 16.25
CA GLN A 114 14.21 6.50 16.19
C GLN A 114 14.02 7.22 17.52
N ALA A 115 12.84 7.11 18.13
CA ALA A 115 12.60 7.66 19.47
C ALA A 115 13.57 7.07 20.51
N ALA A 116 13.82 5.75 20.45
CA ALA A 116 14.70 5.07 21.39
C ALA A 116 16.19 5.44 21.23
N ILE A 117 16.64 5.71 19.99
CA ILE A 117 18.06 5.93 19.69
C ILE A 117 18.41 7.42 19.62
N ALA A 118 17.58 8.22 18.93
CA ALA A 118 17.84 9.62 18.63
C ALA A 118 17.10 10.60 19.56
N GLY A 119 16.13 10.13 20.35
CA GLY A 119 15.39 10.96 21.31
C GLY A 119 14.43 11.97 20.68
N ASP A 120 14.27 11.98 19.36
CA ASP A 120 13.39 12.92 18.64
C ASP A 120 12.53 12.21 17.59
N VAL A 121 11.27 12.60 17.52
CA VAL A 121 10.27 12.16 16.55
C VAL A 121 9.68 13.42 15.91
N SER A 122 10.30 13.88 14.83
CA SER A 122 9.75 14.97 14.01
C SER A 122 8.73 14.41 13.02
N SER A 123 7.51 14.95 13.04
CA SER A 123 6.43 14.62 12.08
C SER A 123 6.53 15.38 10.76
N GLY A 124 7.63 16.08 10.48
CA GLY A 124 7.84 16.67 9.15
C GLY A 124 6.92 17.85 8.80
N GLY A 125 6.54 18.68 9.78
CA GLY A 125 6.11 20.06 9.51
C GLY A 125 4.67 20.28 9.05
N GLU A 126 3.69 19.51 9.52
CA GLU A 126 2.26 19.80 9.33
C GLU A 126 1.74 20.83 10.37
N GLY A 127 2.42 21.97 10.45
CA GLY A 127 2.35 22.92 11.58
C GLY A 127 1.03 23.68 11.77
N ASP A 128 0.05 23.53 10.88
CA ASP A 128 -1.17 24.35 10.88
C ASP A 128 -2.42 23.65 11.46
N LEU A 129 -2.35 22.34 11.72
CA LEU A 129 -3.45 21.56 12.30
C LEU A 129 -3.23 21.28 13.79
N LEU A 130 -4.31 21.30 14.56
CA LEU A 130 -4.29 20.87 15.95
C LEU A 130 -3.87 19.38 16.03
N PRO A 131 -3.04 18.98 17.01
CA PRO A 131 -2.61 17.59 17.17
C PRO A 131 -3.77 16.58 17.26
N ALA A 132 -4.89 16.98 17.87
CA ALA A 132 -6.09 16.14 17.96
C ALA A 132 -6.73 15.87 16.59
N VAL A 133 -6.73 16.86 15.68
CA VAL A 133 -7.26 16.69 14.32
C VAL A 133 -6.36 15.77 13.52
N PHE A 134 -5.04 15.93 13.65
CA PHE A 134 -4.08 15.00 13.07
C PHE A 134 -4.35 13.56 13.55
N ALA A 135 -4.44 13.34 14.87
CA ALA A 135 -4.69 12.01 15.42
C ALA A 135 -6.01 11.38 14.92
N VAL A 136 -7.09 12.17 14.84
CA VAL A 136 -8.40 11.70 14.36
C VAL A 136 -8.36 11.35 12.87
N VAL A 137 -7.79 12.21 12.03
CA VAL A 137 -7.74 12.00 10.58
C VAL A 137 -6.83 10.83 10.23
N TYR A 138 -5.60 10.83 10.72
CA TYR A 138 -4.62 9.79 10.43
C TYR A 138 -4.97 8.45 11.09
N GLY A 139 -5.55 8.49 12.30
CA GLY A 139 -6.12 7.31 12.94
C GLY A 139 -7.31 6.74 12.16
N GLY A 140 -8.18 7.61 11.62
CA GLY A 140 -9.26 7.23 10.72
C GLY A 140 -8.75 6.56 9.44
N PHE A 141 -7.72 7.11 8.81
CA PHE A 141 -7.10 6.50 7.63
C PHE A 141 -6.43 5.16 7.93
N ALA A 142 -5.77 5.01 9.07
CA ALA A 142 -5.21 3.73 9.49
C ALA A 142 -6.31 2.67 9.67
N LEU A 143 -7.40 3.03 10.37
CA LEU A 143 -8.54 2.15 10.57
C LEU A 143 -9.24 1.79 9.25
N TYR A 144 -9.43 2.78 8.36
CA TYR A 144 -9.95 2.58 7.01
C TYR A 144 -9.09 1.60 6.21
N GLY A 145 -7.77 1.76 6.21
CA GLY A 145 -6.83 0.89 5.52
C GLY A 145 -6.91 -0.56 6.00
N ILE A 146 -6.98 -0.78 7.32
CA ILE A 146 -7.13 -2.11 7.92
C ILE A 146 -8.46 -2.75 7.50
N ALA A 147 -9.56 -2.00 7.61
CA ALA A 147 -10.88 -2.48 7.23
C ALA A 147 -10.95 -2.81 5.73
N LEU A 148 -10.34 -1.98 4.88
CA LEU A 148 -10.26 -2.19 3.44
C LEU A 148 -9.45 -3.44 3.09
N ALA A 149 -8.32 -3.67 3.76
CA ALA A 149 -7.50 -4.87 3.58
C ALA A 149 -8.28 -6.15 3.94
N ALA A 150 -9.03 -6.13 5.06
CA ALA A 150 -9.88 -7.24 5.47
C ALA A 150 -11.01 -7.51 4.46
N LEU A 151 -11.68 -6.46 3.97
CA LEU A 151 -12.71 -6.57 2.94
C LEU A 151 -12.14 -7.07 1.61
N PHE A 152 -10.96 -6.62 1.23
CA PHE A 152 -10.28 -7.09 0.02
C PHE A 152 -9.91 -8.57 0.12
N ALA A 153 -9.40 -9.02 1.27
CA ALA A 153 -9.12 -10.44 1.52
C ALA A 153 -10.40 -11.29 1.42
N ASP A 154 -11.51 -10.84 2.01
CA ASP A 154 -12.81 -11.50 1.89
C ASP A 154 -13.32 -11.53 0.44
N TYR A 155 -13.22 -10.40 -0.27
CA TYR A 155 -13.59 -10.28 -1.69
C TYR A 155 -12.78 -11.25 -2.57
N ALA A 156 -11.45 -11.27 -2.40
CA ALA A 156 -10.57 -12.15 -3.14
C ALA A 156 -10.88 -13.63 -2.84
N HIS A 157 -11.21 -13.96 -1.60
CA HIS A 157 -11.64 -15.32 -1.24
C HIS A 157 -12.97 -15.71 -1.87
N ARG A 158 -13.98 -14.84 -1.85
CA ARG A 158 -15.28 -15.13 -2.50
C ARG A 158 -15.14 -15.29 -4.00
N ARG A 159 -14.27 -14.49 -4.64
CA ARG A 159 -14.09 -14.51 -6.09
C ARG A 159 -13.16 -15.62 -6.59
N TRP A 160 -12.09 -15.91 -5.84
CA TRP A 160 -11.02 -16.83 -6.26
C TRP A 160 -10.67 -17.88 -5.21
N GLY A 161 -11.56 -18.20 -4.27
CA GLY A 161 -11.28 -19.10 -3.15
C GLY A 161 -10.69 -20.44 -3.56
N ALA A 162 -11.23 -21.08 -4.60
CA ALA A 162 -10.68 -22.34 -5.11
C ALA A 162 -9.28 -22.20 -5.73
N LEU A 163 -8.92 -21.04 -6.30
CA LEU A 163 -7.54 -20.76 -6.75
C LEU A 163 -6.62 -20.59 -5.54
N LEU A 164 -7.05 -19.81 -4.54
CA LEU A 164 -6.26 -19.51 -3.34
C LEU A 164 -6.07 -20.72 -2.42
N SER A 165 -6.95 -21.72 -2.53
CA SER A 165 -6.82 -23.00 -1.82
C SER A 165 -5.79 -23.93 -2.45
N ALA A 166 -5.39 -23.70 -3.71
CA ALA A 166 -4.31 -24.45 -4.37
C ALA A 166 -2.98 -23.69 -4.26
N PRO A 167 -1.85 -24.39 -4.05
CA PRO A 167 -0.55 -23.73 -3.98
C PRO A 167 -0.18 -23.09 -5.34
N PRO A 168 0.47 -21.91 -5.34
CA PRO A 168 1.05 -21.35 -6.55
C PRO A 168 1.97 -22.36 -7.22
N ARG A 169 1.79 -22.58 -8.52
CA ARG A 169 2.65 -23.48 -9.29
C ARG A 169 3.87 -22.73 -9.81
N ALA A 170 4.99 -23.44 -9.88
CA ALA A 170 6.19 -22.96 -10.55
C ALA A 170 5.87 -22.46 -11.98
N LEU A 171 6.27 -21.22 -12.27
CA LEU A 171 6.08 -20.61 -13.58
C LEU A 171 7.04 -21.22 -14.62
N ARG A 172 6.56 -21.37 -15.86
CA ARG A 172 7.40 -21.68 -17.03
C ARG A 172 7.32 -20.52 -18.03
N PRO A 173 8.41 -20.24 -18.78
CA PRO A 173 9.69 -20.96 -18.80
C PRO A 173 10.56 -20.71 -17.54
N PRO A 174 11.41 -21.67 -17.13
CA PRO A 174 12.23 -21.54 -15.93
C PRO A 174 13.22 -20.38 -16.02
N ALA A 175 13.74 -20.08 -17.21
CA ALA A 175 14.65 -18.96 -17.44
C ALA A 175 13.99 -17.60 -17.10
N ALA A 176 12.76 -17.35 -17.57
CA ALA A 176 12.04 -16.11 -17.25
C ALA A 176 11.75 -15.99 -15.75
N ARG A 177 11.44 -17.10 -15.08
CA ARG A 177 11.27 -17.14 -13.63
C ARG A 177 12.57 -16.79 -12.90
N VAL A 178 13.70 -17.36 -13.31
CA VAL A 178 15.01 -17.06 -12.71
C VAL A 178 15.37 -15.59 -12.92
N ALA A 179 15.19 -15.06 -14.13
CA ALA A 179 15.43 -13.65 -14.43
C ALA A 179 14.55 -12.72 -13.57
N ALA A 180 13.26 -13.05 -13.41
CA ALA A 180 12.36 -12.26 -12.58
C ALA A 180 12.78 -12.29 -11.09
N VAL A 181 13.13 -13.45 -10.55
CA VAL A 181 13.61 -13.57 -9.17
C VAL A 181 14.94 -12.83 -8.98
N ALA A 182 15.85 -12.88 -9.95
CA ALA A 182 17.10 -12.14 -9.91
C ALA A 182 16.87 -10.63 -9.91
N ALA A 183 15.96 -10.12 -10.75
CA ALA A 183 15.60 -8.69 -10.77
C ALA A 183 14.99 -8.23 -9.42
N LEU A 184 14.11 -9.03 -8.83
CA LEU A 184 13.57 -8.76 -7.49
C LEU A 184 14.67 -8.80 -6.42
N GLY A 185 15.61 -9.74 -6.53
CA GLY A 185 16.77 -9.85 -5.65
C GLY A 185 17.69 -8.63 -5.73
N ALA A 186 17.96 -8.13 -6.94
CA ALA A 186 18.75 -6.93 -7.16
C ALA A 186 18.08 -5.69 -6.54
N PHE A 187 16.76 -5.54 -6.73
CA PHE A 187 16.00 -4.45 -6.10
C PHE A 187 16.01 -4.55 -4.56
N ALA A 188 15.82 -5.73 -4.00
CA ALA A 188 15.91 -5.95 -2.56
C ALA A 188 17.33 -5.66 -2.02
N ALA A 189 18.37 -6.05 -2.75
CA ALA A 189 19.75 -5.77 -2.37
C ALA A 189 20.04 -4.26 -2.38
N ALA A 190 19.56 -3.53 -3.39
CA ALA A 190 19.67 -2.07 -3.45
C ALA A 190 18.91 -1.40 -2.28
N ALA A 191 17.70 -1.86 -1.96
CA ALA A 191 16.94 -1.38 -0.81
C ALA A 191 17.68 -1.60 0.53
N VAL A 192 18.31 -2.76 0.73
CA VAL A 192 19.16 -3.02 1.91
C VAL A 192 20.40 -2.13 1.91
N PHE A 193 21.06 -1.97 0.76
CA PHE A 193 22.20 -1.07 0.62
C PHE A 193 21.84 0.35 1.05
N TRP A 194 20.76 0.92 0.53
CA TRP A 194 20.32 2.27 0.90
C TRP A 194 19.87 2.39 2.36
N ALA A 195 19.25 1.33 2.92
CA ALA A 195 18.88 1.33 4.34
C ALA A 195 20.09 1.40 5.27
N LEU A 196 21.19 0.73 4.89
CA LEU A 196 22.42 0.61 5.67
C LEU A 196 23.50 1.63 5.28
N ALA A 197 23.31 2.37 4.20
CA ALA A 197 24.32 3.27 3.65
C ALA A 197 24.73 4.36 4.66
N PRO A 198 26.02 4.71 4.74
CA PRO A 198 26.48 5.89 5.49
C PRO A 198 25.79 7.18 5.03
N SER A 199 25.83 8.22 5.86
CA SER A 199 25.26 9.53 5.53
C SER A 199 25.78 10.05 4.18
N GLY A 200 24.85 10.45 3.30
CA GLY A 200 25.16 10.95 1.94
C GLY A 200 25.42 9.88 0.87
N ALA A 201 25.49 8.58 1.23
CA ALA A 201 25.67 7.47 0.29
C ALA A 201 24.39 6.68 0.00
N GLY A 202 23.30 6.95 0.75
CA GLY A 202 21.99 6.33 0.57
C GLY A 202 21.11 7.08 -0.44
N LEU A 203 19.83 6.67 -0.53
CA LEU A 203 18.83 7.44 -1.27
C LEU A 203 18.69 8.84 -0.66
N ALA A 204 18.79 9.87 -1.49
CA ALA A 204 18.60 11.25 -1.06
C ALA A 204 17.19 11.45 -0.47
N GLY A 205 17.10 12.11 0.68
CA GLY A 205 15.85 12.34 1.41
C GLY A 205 15.37 11.15 2.25
N TRP A 206 16.16 10.08 2.35
CA TRP A 206 15.87 8.86 3.12
C TRP A 206 16.87 8.62 4.26
N GLU A 207 17.30 9.69 4.93
CA GLU A 207 18.33 9.64 5.94
C GLU A 207 17.81 9.18 7.31
N SER A 208 16.53 9.42 7.61
CA SER A 208 15.96 9.09 8.92
C SER A 208 15.89 7.59 9.17
N LEU A 209 16.01 7.19 10.44
CA LEU A 209 15.92 5.78 10.82
C LEU A 209 14.53 5.19 10.51
N ALA A 210 13.47 6.00 10.62
CA ALA A 210 12.13 5.60 10.23
C ALA A 210 12.02 5.23 8.75
N GLN A 211 12.56 6.08 7.86
CA GLN A 211 12.58 5.84 6.41
C GLN A 211 13.45 4.62 6.05
N ARG A 212 14.63 4.48 6.66
CA ARG A 212 15.52 3.32 6.45
C ARG A 212 14.85 2.00 6.84
N THR A 213 14.04 2.00 7.89
CA THR A 213 13.28 0.82 8.31
C THR A 213 12.25 0.40 7.25
N VAL A 214 11.62 1.35 6.57
CA VAL A 214 10.73 1.07 5.44
C VAL A 214 11.49 0.40 4.30
N LEU A 215 12.71 0.86 3.97
CA LEU A 215 13.54 0.22 2.93
C LEU A 215 13.89 -1.24 3.26
N VAL A 216 14.18 -1.55 4.53
CA VAL A 216 14.38 -2.93 4.99
C VAL A 216 13.12 -3.77 4.76
N VAL A 217 11.96 -3.24 5.11
CA VAL A 217 10.67 -3.92 4.89
C VAL A 217 10.38 -4.11 3.39
N VAL A 218 10.68 -3.13 2.54
CA VAL A 218 10.57 -3.25 1.07
C VAL A 218 11.39 -4.43 0.57
N ALA A 219 12.64 -4.58 1.03
CA ALA A 219 13.50 -5.69 0.66
C ALA A 219 12.91 -7.04 1.12
N LEU A 220 12.49 -7.14 2.38
CA LEU A 220 11.92 -8.37 2.94
C LEU A 220 10.65 -8.81 2.20
N LEU A 221 9.70 -7.89 1.98
CA LEU A 221 8.45 -8.20 1.27
C LEU A 221 8.74 -8.64 -0.17
N THR A 222 9.65 -7.96 -0.86
CA THR A 222 10.05 -8.29 -2.23
C THR A 222 10.62 -9.72 -2.32
N LEU A 223 11.54 -10.07 -1.42
CA LEU A 223 12.16 -11.39 -1.37
C LEU A 223 11.14 -12.48 -1.02
N LEU A 224 10.29 -12.25 -0.01
CA LEU A 224 9.26 -13.20 0.41
C LEU A 224 8.23 -13.43 -0.71
N GLY A 225 7.82 -12.40 -1.43
CA GLY A 225 6.90 -12.54 -2.56
C GLY A 225 7.52 -13.30 -3.73
N GLY A 226 8.76 -12.97 -4.09
CA GLY A 226 9.51 -13.69 -5.10
C GLY A 226 9.65 -15.17 -4.76
N ALA A 227 10.07 -15.49 -3.52
CA ALA A 227 10.21 -16.86 -3.04
C ALA A 227 8.87 -17.62 -3.01
N ALA A 228 7.78 -16.97 -2.59
CA ALA A 228 6.45 -17.56 -2.50
C ALA A 228 5.86 -17.96 -3.86
N LEU A 229 6.21 -17.25 -4.95
CA LEU A 229 5.75 -17.59 -6.31
C LEU A 229 6.76 -18.39 -7.12
N ALA A 230 8.06 -18.32 -6.79
CA ALA A 230 9.10 -19.02 -7.53
C ALA A 230 9.24 -20.50 -7.13
N THR A 231 8.99 -20.83 -5.87
CA THR A 231 9.10 -22.19 -5.33
C THR A 231 7.78 -22.96 -5.44
N ALA A 232 7.84 -24.27 -5.62
CA ALA A 232 6.66 -25.13 -5.52
C ALA A 232 6.61 -25.70 -4.10
N SER A 233 5.55 -25.38 -3.34
CA SER A 233 5.33 -25.96 -2.02
C SER A 233 3.84 -26.11 -1.77
N PRO A 234 3.37 -27.28 -1.32
CA PRO A 234 1.96 -27.49 -0.99
C PRO A 234 1.55 -26.84 0.35
N ALA A 235 2.51 -26.42 1.17
CA ALA A 235 2.24 -25.89 2.50
C ALA A 235 1.61 -24.48 2.43
N ARG A 236 0.54 -24.28 3.22
CA ARG A 236 -0.10 -22.98 3.48
C ARG A 236 -0.37 -22.17 2.18
N PRO A 237 -1.15 -22.70 1.22
CA PRO A 237 -1.33 -22.09 -0.10
C PRO A 237 -1.82 -20.63 -0.03
N ARG A 238 -2.75 -20.34 0.89
CA ARG A 238 -3.27 -18.99 1.12
C ARG A 238 -2.18 -18.00 1.58
N THR A 239 -1.31 -18.42 2.50
CA THR A 239 -0.19 -17.60 2.96
C THR A 239 0.78 -17.31 1.81
N ARG A 240 1.06 -18.30 0.97
CA ARG A 240 1.94 -18.11 -0.20
C ARG A 240 1.34 -17.13 -1.21
N TRP A 241 0.03 -17.21 -1.47
CA TRP A 241 -0.66 -16.23 -2.30
C TRP A 241 -0.63 -14.82 -1.70
N ALA A 242 -0.84 -14.70 -0.38
CA ALA A 242 -0.75 -13.40 0.30
C ALA A 242 0.67 -12.80 0.23
N LEU A 243 1.71 -13.60 0.49
CA LEU A 243 3.11 -13.17 0.37
C LEU A 243 3.44 -12.79 -1.08
N GLY A 244 3.05 -13.61 -2.06
CA GLY A 244 3.21 -13.32 -3.48
C GLY A 244 2.52 -12.03 -3.89
N TRP A 245 1.29 -11.81 -3.44
CA TRP A 245 0.53 -10.59 -3.67
C TRP A 245 1.24 -9.36 -3.11
N ILE A 246 1.55 -9.37 -1.81
CA ILE A 246 2.14 -8.22 -1.12
C ILE A 246 3.53 -7.92 -1.68
N GLY A 247 4.37 -8.94 -1.84
CA GLY A 247 5.74 -8.77 -2.31
C GLY A 247 5.85 -8.37 -3.79
N CYS A 248 5.05 -8.96 -4.69
CA CYS A 248 5.06 -8.53 -6.09
C CYS A 248 4.46 -7.13 -6.25
N SER A 249 3.42 -6.79 -5.50
CA SER A 249 2.87 -5.44 -5.50
C SER A 249 3.91 -4.43 -5.00
N THR A 250 4.61 -4.76 -3.92
CA THR A 250 5.69 -3.93 -3.36
C THR A 250 6.78 -3.69 -4.39
N ALA A 251 7.34 -4.76 -4.97
CA ALA A 251 8.40 -4.65 -5.98
C ALA A 251 7.95 -3.91 -7.25
N ALA A 252 6.67 -4.07 -7.65
CA ALA A 252 6.14 -3.39 -8.83
C ALA A 252 6.00 -1.88 -8.63
N VAL A 253 5.67 -1.44 -7.41
CA VAL A 253 5.21 -0.07 -7.13
C VAL A 253 6.26 0.80 -6.46
N GLN A 254 7.13 0.22 -5.62
CA GLN A 254 8.09 0.99 -4.83
C GLN A 254 9.12 1.72 -5.68
N GLY A 255 9.74 1.05 -6.66
CA GLY A 255 10.70 1.69 -7.58
C GLY A 255 10.12 2.93 -8.28
N PRO A 256 8.97 2.80 -8.99
CA PRO A 256 8.31 3.95 -9.60
C PRO A 256 7.91 5.04 -8.60
N THR A 257 7.48 4.67 -7.38
CA THR A 257 7.12 5.63 -6.33
C THR A 257 8.33 6.42 -5.87
N LEU A 258 9.46 5.76 -5.64
CA LEU A 258 10.72 6.40 -5.26
C LEU A 258 11.25 7.33 -6.37
N LEU A 259 11.09 6.95 -7.64
CA LEU A 259 11.43 7.82 -8.78
C LEU A 259 10.53 9.05 -8.86
N LEU A 260 9.23 8.89 -8.64
CA LEU A 260 8.26 10.00 -8.66
C LEU A 260 8.44 10.97 -7.49
N LEU A 261 8.91 10.45 -6.35
CA LEU A 261 9.16 11.21 -5.12
C LEU A 261 10.66 11.52 -4.92
N ALA A 262 11.44 11.49 -6.01
CA ALA A 262 12.87 11.75 -5.95
C ALA A 262 13.15 13.15 -5.37
N ASN A 263 13.99 13.19 -4.33
CA ASN A 263 14.33 14.43 -3.65
C ASN A 263 15.00 15.42 -4.62
N ASP A 264 14.50 16.66 -4.66
CA ASP A 264 14.98 17.70 -5.58
C ASP A 264 15.03 17.29 -7.06
N ALA A 265 14.14 16.36 -7.46
CA ALA A 265 14.12 15.74 -8.80
C ALA A 265 15.44 15.05 -9.19
N THR A 266 16.27 14.66 -8.22
CA THR A 266 17.53 13.95 -8.45
C THR A 266 17.28 12.45 -8.59
N ILE A 267 17.48 11.92 -9.79
CA ILE A 267 17.25 10.50 -10.07
C ILE A 267 18.54 9.71 -9.84
N ASP A 268 18.55 8.85 -8.82
CA ASP A 268 19.62 7.89 -8.58
C ASP A 268 19.71 6.86 -9.76
N PRO A 269 20.87 6.72 -10.44
CA PRO A 269 21.00 5.81 -11.58
C PRO A 269 20.80 4.34 -11.22
N LEU A 270 21.24 3.92 -10.02
CA LEU A 270 21.00 2.57 -9.53
C LEU A 270 19.50 2.35 -9.32
N LEU A 271 18.79 3.31 -8.71
CA LEU A 271 17.34 3.26 -8.53
C LEU A 271 16.61 3.11 -9.86
N LEU A 272 16.99 3.88 -10.88
CA LEU A 272 16.40 3.76 -12.21
C LEU A 272 16.62 2.36 -12.79
N ALA A 273 17.86 1.86 -12.72
CA ALA A 273 18.21 0.55 -13.28
C ALA A 273 17.45 -0.60 -12.58
N VAL A 274 17.44 -0.64 -11.24
CA VAL A 274 16.74 -1.70 -10.51
C VAL A 274 15.22 -1.60 -10.69
N THR A 275 14.68 -0.40 -10.86
CA THR A 275 13.24 -0.18 -11.12
C THR A 275 12.81 -0.71 -12.47
N ILE A 276 13.55 -0.38 -13.55
CA ILE A 276 13.27 -0.84 -14.91
C ILE A 276 13.26 -2.37 -14.99
N LEU A 277 14.08 -3.04 -14.18
CA LEU A 277 14.14 -4.50 -14.13
C LEU A 277 13.04 -5.09 -13.22
N ALA A 278 12.92 -4.61 -11.99
CA ALA A 278 12.08 -5.24 -10.96
C ALA A 278 10.58 -5.00 -11.19
N THR A 279 10.18 -3.83 -11.67
CA THR A 279 8.76 -3.53 -11.89
C THR A 279 8.09 -4.48 -12.90
N PRO A 280 8.59 -4.62 -14.13
CA PRO A 280 8.00 -5.57 -15.08
C PRO A 280 8.19 -7.02 -14.65
N ALA A 281 9.31 -7.37 -13.99
CA ALA A 281 9.53 -8.70 -13.45
C ALA A 281 8.47 -9.09 -12.41
N ALA A 282 8.17 -8.20 -11.46
CA ALA A 282 7.17 -8.41 -10.43
C ALA A 282 5.75 -8.53 -11.01
N ALA A 283 5.40 -7.64 -11.95
CA ALA A 283 4.13 -7.68 -12.66
C ALA A 283 3.97 -8.99 -13.44
N TRP A 284 5.02 -9.41 -14.17
CA TRP A 284 5.01 -10.68 -14.89
C TRP A 284 4.86 -11.88 -13.95
N LEU A 285 5.60 -11.91 -12.83
CA LEU A 285 5.55 -12.99 -11.85
C LEU A 285 4.13 -13.15 -11.26
N GLY A 286 3.52 -12.04 -10.83
CA GLY A 286 2.17 -12.02 -10.27
C GLY A 286 1.09 -12.42 -11.30
N LEU A 287 1.09 -11.80 -12.49
CA LEU A 287 0.08 -12.07 -13.51
C LEU A 287 0.19 -13.49 -14.09
N SER A 288 1.41 -14.00 -14.26
CA SER A 288 1.64 -15.37 -14.75
C SER A 288 1.15 -16.42 -13.77
N ALA A 289 1.30 -16.16 -12.45
CA ALA A 289 0.76 -17.04 -11.42
C ALA A 289 -0.77 -17.11 -11.48
N LEU A 290 -1.44 -15.97 -11.66
CA LEU A 290 -2.89 -15.89 -11.78
C LEU A 290 -3.43 -16.63 -13.03
N ARG A 291 -2.79 -16.43 -14.20
CA ARG A 291 -3.22 -17.07 -15.46
C ARG A 291 -3.17 -18.60 -15.40
N ARG A 292 -2.10 -19.17 -14.86
CA ARG A 292 -1.95 -20.64 -14.74
C ARG A 292 -2.94 -21.26 -13.76
N GLY A 293 -3.30 -20.52 -12.72
CA GLY A 293 -4.29 -20.95 -11.75
C GLY A 293 -5.72 -20.96 -12.31
N ALA A 294 -6.01 -20.13 -13.32
CA ALA A 294 -7.31 -20.06 -13.98
C ALA A 294 -7.47 -21.07 -15.13
N ALA A 295 -6.42 -21.38 -15.88
CA ALA A 295 -6.46 -22.22 -17.10
C ALA A 295 -6.68 -23.73 -16.88
N HIS A 296 -6.89 -24.18 -15.64
CA HIS A 296 -7.17 -25.59 -15.31
C HIS A 296 -8.53 -25.77 -14.63
N ARG A 297 -9.50 -24.94 -15.00
CA ARG A 297 -10.93 -25.14 -14.79
C ARG A 297 -11.62 -25.19 -16.14
#